data_AF-A0A645I7A4-F1
#
_entry.id   AF-A0A645I7A4-F1
#
_cell.length_a   1.000
_cell.length_b   1.000
_cell.length_c   1.000
_cell.angle_alpha   90.00
_cell.angle_beta   90.00
_cell.angle_gamma   90.00
#
_symmetry.space_group_name_H-M   'P 1'
#
loop_
_entity.id
_entity.type
_entity.pdbx_description
1 polymer ?
#
loop_
_entity_poly.entity_id
_entity_poly.type
_entity_poly.pdbx_seq_one_letter_code
_entity_poly.pdbx_strand_id
1 'polypeptide(L)'
;MPQELKSAELTARWEQKLTQISRGKAEDAAFVGDMRRYASELVSTVRSSSLTYTHDNMTREKCPDCGKYLLGVKGKRGKMLVCPDRECGYRRSLSVETNARCPNCHKKLELRGEGENRMFACICGYREKLTDFEKRRETAGANKMDTQKYLNKQKESDNINSALAEQLAKWKEKN
;
A
#
# COMPACT_ATOMS: atom_id res chain seq x y z
N MET A 1 -23.63 -0.21 10.14
CA MET A 1 -23.20 -1.35 10.99
C MET A 1 -23.85 -1.21 12.36
N PRO A 2 -24.34 -2.30 12.98
CA PRO A 2 -24.87 -2.28 14.34
C PRO A 2 -23.84 -1.71 15.33
N GLN A 3 -24.26 -0.81 16.21
CA GLN A 3 -23.37 -0.15 17.18
C GLN A 3 -22.84 -1.13 18.23
N GLU A 4 -23.66 -2.12 18.62
CA GLU A 4 -23.31 -3.13 19.62
C GLU A 4 -22.06 -3.93 19.24
N LEU A 5 -21.93 -4.31 17.96
CA LEU A 5 -20.77 -5.04 17.42
C LEU A 5 -19.45 -4.23 17.47
N LYS A 6 -19.54 -2.90 17.57
CA LYS A 6 -18.37 -2.02 17.68
C LYS A 6 -18.07 -1.63 19.14
N SER A 7 -18.90 -2.07 20.09
CA SER A 7 -18.78 -1.67 21.48
C SER A 7 -17.63 -2.41 22.18
N ALA A 8 -16.87 -1.66 22.99
CA ALA A 8 -15.84 -2.27 23.84
C ALA A 8 -16.46 -3.18 24.92
N GLU A 9 -17.70 -2.90 25.32
CA GLU A 9 -18.44 -3.69 26.32
C GLU A 9 -18.70 -5.12 25.87
N LEU A 10 -19.14 -5.33 24.61
CA LEU A 10 -19.38 -6.66 24.07
C LEU A 10 -18.07 -7.49 24.06
N THR A 11 -16.99 -6.87 23.59
CA THR A 11 -15.64 -7.48 23.60
C THR A 11 -15.21 -7.86 25.01
N ALA A 12 -15.38 -6.96 25.99
CA ALA A 12 -15.04 -7.22 27.38
C ALA A 12 -15.82 -8.41 27.96
N ARG A 13 -17.11 -8.54 27.63
CA ARG A 13 -17.94 -9.69 28.05
C ARG A 13 -17.43 -11.01 27.47
N TRP A 14 -17.00 -11.00 26.20
CA TRP A 14 -16.45 -12.20 25.57
C TRP A 14 -15.11 -12.60 26.19
N GLU A 15 -14.21 -11.65 26.41
CA GLU A 15 -12.92 -11.91 27.06
C GLU A 15 -13.08 -12.47 28.48
N GLN A 16 -14.06 -11.96 29.23
CA GLN A 16 -14.41 -12.51 30.55
C GLN A 16 -14.91 -13.96 30.46
N LYS A 17 -15.83 -14.27 29.53
CA LYS A 17 -16.30 -15.65 29.32
C LYS A 17 -15.16 -16.58 28.89
N LEU A 18 -14.31 -16.15 27.97
CA LEU A 18 -13.13 -16.91 27.53
C LEU A 18 -12.14 -17.15 28.69
N THR A 19 -11.98 -16.17 29.58
CA THR A 19 -11.17 -16.32 30.80
C THR A 19 -11.77 -17.32 31.79
N GLN A 20 -13.10 -17.42 31.85
CA GLN A 20 -13.75 -18.42 32.69
C GLN A 20 -13.60 -19.83 32.12
N ILE A 21 -13.68 -19.98 30.79
CA ILE A 21 -13.44 -21.25 30.09
C ILE A 21 -12.00 -21.70 30.29
N SER A 22 -11.01 -20.80 30.15
CA SER A 22 -9.60 -21.16 30.37
C SER A 22 -9.29 -21.59 31.81
N ARG A 23 -10.10 -21.13 32.77
CA ARG A 23 -10.04 -21.53 34.18
C ARG A 23 -10.89 -22.78 34.50
N GLY A 24 -11.53 -23.40 33.50
CA GLY A 24 -12.41 -24.56 33.66
C GLY A 24 -13.73 -24.28 34.39
N LYS A 25 -14.13 -23.00 34.49
CA LYS A 25 -15.37 -22.58 35.18
C LYS A 25 -16.59 -22.51 34.25
N ALA A 26 -16.39 -22.68 32.95
CA ALA A 26 -17.43 -22.60 31.93
C ALA A 26 -17.13 -23.57 30.78
N GLU A 27 -18.19 -24.07 30.15
CA GLU A 27 -18.12 -24.98 29.02
C GLU A 27 -17.91 -24.22 27.70
N ASP A 28 -16.95 -24.67 26.89
CA ASP A 28 -16.63 -24.10 25.60
C ASP A 28 -17.75 -24.28 24.57
N ALA A 29 -18.39 -25.46 24.57
CA ALA A 29 -19.50 -25.79 23.69
C ALA A 29 -20.70 -24.84 23.88
N ALA A 30 -21.00 -24.47 25.13
CA ALA A 30 -22.07 -23.53 25.45
C ALA A 30 -21.76 -22.13 24.90
N PHE A 31 -20.52 -21.66 25.05
CA PHE A 31 -20.09 -20.37 24.50
C PHE A 31 -20.17 -20.33 22.97
N VAL A 32 -19.71 -21.39 22.28
CA VAL A 32 -19.81 -21.47 20.82
C VAL A 32 -21.28 -21.49 20.37
N GLY A 33 -22.15 -22.17 21.13
CA GLY A 33 -23.60 -22.17 20.90
C GLY A 33 -24.21 -20.77 20.98
N ASP A 34 -23.89 -20.01 22.03
CA ASP A 34 -24.33 -18.61 22.19
C ASP A 34 -23.86 -17.73 21.02
N MET A 35 -22.60 -17.88 20.60
CA MET A 35 -22.02 -17.12 19.49
C MET A 35 -22.72 -17.39 18.16
N ARG A 36 -23.06 -18.66 17.88
CA ARG A 36 -23.81 -19.05 16.68
C ARG A 36 -25.22 -18.48 16.69
N ARG A 37 -25.89 -18.47 17.85
CA ARG A 37 -27.22 -17.88 18.01
C ARG A 37 -27.19 -16.37 17.77
N TYR A 38 -26.28 -15.66 18.43
CA TYR A 38 -26.09 -14.23 18.27
C TYR A 38 -25.80 -13.85 16.81
N ALA A 39 -24.90 -14.58 16.13
CA ALA A 39 -24.62 -14.36 14.71
C ALA A 39 -25.86 -14.57 13.83
N SER A 40 -26.68 -15.59 14.12
CA SER A 40 -27.90 -15.89 13.37
C SER A 40 -28.94 -14.78 13.52
N GLU A 41 -29.16 -14.30 14.74
CA GLU A 41 -30.07 -13.18 15.05
C GLU A 41 -29.63 -11.88 14.35
N LEU A 42 -28.33 -11.59 14.36
CA LEU A 42 -27.78 -10.44 13.65
C LEU A 42 -28.01 -10.53 12.14
N VAL A 43 -27.75 -11.68 11.53
CA VAL A 43 -27.96 -11.88 10.09
C VAL A 43 -29.45 -11.75 9.74
N SER A 44 -30.36 -12.31 10.54
CA SER A 44 -31.79 -12.14 10.32
C SER A 44 -32.22 -10.66 10.41
N THR A 45 -31.68 -9.93 11.39
CA THR A 45 -31.96 -8.50 11.58
C THR A 45 -31.48 -7.67 10.40
N VAL A 46 -30.27 -7.92 9.91
CA VAL A 46 -29.73 -7.23 8.72
C VAL A 46 -30.56 -7.55 7.48
N ARG A 47 -30.97 -8.80 7.29
CA ARG A 47 -31.81 -9.22 6.16
C ARG A 47 -33.19 -8.55 6.18
N SER A 48 -33.78 -8.37 7.35
CA SER A 48 -35.07 -7.67 7.49
C SER A 48 -34.93 -6.14 7.44
N SER A 49 -33.73 -5.61 7.63
CA SER A 49 -33.51 -4.16 7.61
C SER A 49 -33.57 -3.62 6.19
N SER A 50 -34.25 -2.49 5.99
CA SER A 50 -34.32 -1.77 4.71
C SER A 50 -33.15 -0.79 4.50
N LEU A 51 -32.08 -0.91 5.30
CA LEU A 51 -30.95 0.02 5.26
C LEU A 51 -30.12 -0.22 4.01
N THR A 52 -30.11 0.75 3.10
CA THR A 52 -29.22 0.76 1.94
C THR A 52 -27.80 1.12 2.34
N TYR A 53 -26.82 0.30 1.93
CA TYR A 53 -25.41 0.58 2.13
C TYR A 53 -24.95 1.77 1.27
N THR A 54 -24.48 2.82 1.93
CA THR A 54 -23.87 3.99 1.28
C THR A 54 -22.37 3.99 1.50
N HIS A 55 -21.62 4.41 0.48
CA HIS A 55 -20.17 4.56 0.60
C HIS A 55 -19.84 5.91 1.25
N ASP A 56 -19.21 5.88 2.43
CA ASP A 56 -18.80 7.10 3.14
C ASP A 56 -17.66 7.85 2.41
N ASN A 57 -16.97 7.18 1.49
CA ASN A 57 -15.81 7.69 0.77
C ASN A 57 -16.13 8.17 -0.66
N MET A 58 -17.38 8.55 -0.94
CA MET A 58 -17.75 9.16 -2.22
C MET A 58 -17.12 10.54 -2.40
N THR A 59 -16.56 10.78 -3.58
CA THR A 59 -16.00 12.09 -3.96
C THR A 59 -16.95 12.84 -4.90
N ARG A 60 -16.64 14.10 -5.18
CA ARG A 60 -17.41 14.94 -6.13
C ARG A 60 -16.95 14.76 -7.58
N GLU A 61 -15.98 13.89 -7.82
CA GLU A 61 -15.44 13.66 -9.16
C GLU A 61 -16.21 12.57 -9.87
N LYS A 62 -16.58 12.82 -11.14
CA LYS A 62 -17.32 11.86 -11.96
C LYS A 62 -16.36 10.95 -12.72
N CYS A 63 -16.74 9.69 -12.84
CA CYS A 63 -16.06 8.73 -13.69
C CYS A 63 -16.24 9.13 -15.17
N PRO A 64 -15.17 9.19 -15.98
CA PRO A 64 -15.27 9.51 -17.39
C PRO A 64 -16.02 8.43 -18.19
N ASP A 65 -16.02 7.18 -17.73
CA ASP A 65 -16.59 6.06 -18.48
C ASP A 65 -18.08 5.83 -18.17
N CYS A 66 -18.50 6.00 -16.91
CA CYS A 66 -19.90 5.72 -16.48
C CYS A 66 -20.64 6.92 -15.88
N GLY A 67 -19.98 8.07 -15.69
CA GLY A 67 -20.59 9.29 -15.14
C GLY A 67 -20.93 9.25 -13.64
N LYS A 68 -20.81 8.11 -12.97
CA LYS A 68 -21.02 7.95 -11.51
C LYS A 68 -19.90 8.64 -10.72
N TYR A 69 -20.20 9.02 -9.47
CA TYR A 69 -19.18 9.58 -8.57
C TYR A 69 -18.15 8.53 -8.16
N LEU A 70 -16.88 8.92 -8.17
CA LEU A 70 -15.76 8.05 -7.81
C LEU A 70 -15.64 7.90 -6.28
N LEU A 71 -15.05 6.79 -5.85
CA LEU A 71 -14.72 6.49 -4.46
C LEU A 71 -13.26 6.85 -4.18
N GLY A 72 -13.01 7.61 -3.11
CA GLY A 72 -11.69 7.90 -2.61
C GLY A 72 -11.17 6.76 -1.75
N VAL A 73 -10.15 6.03 -2.24
CA VAL A 73 -9.55 4.90 -1.53
C VAL A 73 -8.10 5.21 -1.20
N LYS A 74 -7.70 4.93 0.05
CA LYS A 74 -6.29 4.97 0.46
C LYS A 74 -5.69 3.57 0.27
N GLY A 75 -4.83 3.41 -0.73
CA GLY A 75 -4.07 2.20 -0.96
C GLY A 75 -2.72 2.22 -0.24
N LYS A 76 -1.96 1.11 -0.36
CA LYS A 76 -0.60 0.99 0.20
C LYS A 76 0.40 1.99 -0.40
N ARG A 77 0.20 2.37 -1.66
CA ARG A 77 1.11 3.24 -2.42
C ARG A 77 0.63 4.68 -2.51
N GLY A 78 -0.46 5.05 -1.81
CA GLY A 78 -1.02 6.40 -1.84
C GLY A 78 -2.52 6.42 -2.08
N LYS A 79 -3.07 7.56 -2.50
CA LYS A 79 -4.51 7.78 -2.66
C LYS A 79 -4.94 7.56 -4.11
N MET A 80 -6.09 6.92 -4.28
CA MET A 80 -6.67 6.63 -5.59
C MET A 80 -8.18 6.88 -5.60
N LEU A 81 -8.70 7.14 -6.79
CA LEU A 81 -10.11 7.21 -7.09
C LEU A 81 -10.51 5.96 -7.86
N VAL A 82 -11.59 5.33 -7.43
CA VAL A 82 -12.05 4.06 -7.97
C VAL A 82 -13.53 4.18 -8.28
N CYS A 83 -13.95 3.71 -9.45
CA CYS A 83 -15.38 3.64 -9.75
C CYS A 83 -16.08 2.66 -8.79
N PRO A 84 -17.22 3.03 -8.19
CA PRO A 84 -18.01 2.13 -7.34
C PRO A 84 -18.56 0.94 -8.14
N ASP A 85 -18.77 1.13 -9.44
CA ASP A 85 -19.26 0.08 -10.34
C ASP A 85 -18.14 -0.89 -10.73
N ARG A 86 -18.36 -2.18 -10.45
CA ARG A 86 -17.41 -3.25 -10.74
C ARG A 86 -17.27 -3.52 -12.24
N GLU A 87 -18.30 -3.25 -13.03
CA GLU A 87 -18.25 -3.47 -14.48
C GLU A 87 -17.43 -2.40 -15.20
N CYS A 88 -17.51 -1.14 -14.74
CA CYS A 88 -16.74 -0.04 -15.29
C CYS A 88 -15.23 -0.17 -14.98
N GLY A 89 -14.87 -0.51 -13.73
CA GLY A 89 -13.48 -0.80 -13.37
C GLY A 89 -12.50 0.38 -13.40
N TYR A 90 -12.95 1.62 -13.69
CA TYR A 90 -12.09 2.80 -13.76
C TYR A 90 -11.33 3.07 -12.47
N ARG A 91 -10.02 3.38 -12.58
CA ARG A 91 -9.14 3.70 -11.46
C ARG A 91 -8.16 4.80 -11.84
N ARG A 92 -7.96 5.75 -10.93
CA ARG A 92 -7.05 6.88 -11.11
C ARG A 92 -6.25 7.16 -9.85
N SER A 93 -4.93 7.19 -9.93
CA SER A 93 -4.08 7.54 -8.78
C SER A 93 -4.03 9.05 -8.59
N LEU A 94 -4.41 9.54 -7.41
CA LEU A 94 -4.30 10.96 -7.05
C LEU A 94 -2.93 11.29 -6.47
N SER A 95 -2.42 10.40 -5.61
CA SER A 95 -1.08 10.53 -5.05
C SER A 95 -0.40 9.18 -4.97
N VAL A 96 0.90 9.18 -5.28
CA VAL A 96 1.77 8.01 -5.12
C VAL A 96 2.90 8.37 -4.17
N GLU A 97 3.04 7.61 -3.09
CA GLU A 97 4.19 7.71 -2.21
C GLU A 97 5.43 7.20 -2.95
N THR A 98 6.45 8.05 -3.05
CA THR A 98 7.70 7.71 -3.75
C THR A 98 8.85 7.56 -2.76
N ASN A 99 9.93 6.92 -3.20
CA ASN A 99 11.17 6.84 -2.42
C ASN A 99 12.08 8.06 -2.61
N ALA A 100 11.66 9.03 -3.43
CA ALA A 100 12.37 10.29 -3.60
C ALA A 100 12.39 11.09 -2.29
N ARG A 101 13.51 11.75 -2.02
CA ARG A 101 13.76 12.46 -0.75
C ARG A 101 13.72 13.97 -0.98
N CYS A 102 13.02 14.66 -0.10
CA CYS A 102 12.97 16.13 -0.11
C CYS A 102 14.36 16.72 0.14
N PRO A 103 14.81 17.72 -0.64
CA PRO A 103 16.09 18.39 -0.42
C PRO A 103 16.15 19.19 0.89
N ASN A 104 15.01 19.67 1.40
CA ASN A 104 14.97 20.49 2.61
C ASN A 104 14.91 19.64 3.89
N CYS A 105 14.11 18.57 3.90
CA CYS A 105 13.83 17.81 5.13
C CYS A 105 14.06 16.30 5.04
N HIS A 106 14.55 15.79 3.90
CA HIS A 106 14.82 14.36 3.64
C HIS A 106 13.66 13.37 3.87
N LYS A 107 12.43 13.88 4.05
CA LYS A 107 11.21 13.06 4.10
C LYS A 107 10.85 12.58 2.69
N LYS A 108 10.08 11.50 2.62
CA LYS A 108 9.59 10.96 1.34
C LYS A 108 8.67 11.95 0.65
N LEU A 109 8.80 12.05 -0.67
CA LEU A 109 7.96 12.89 -1.50
C LEU A 109 6.76 12.10 -2.02
N GLU A 110 5.61 12.76 -2.09
CA GLU A 110 4.41 12.24 -2.75
C GLU A 110 4.33 12.80 -4.17
N LEU A 111 4.18 11.94 -5.18
CA LEU A 111 3.91 12.36 -6.54
C LEU A 111 2.41 12.60 -6.70
N ARG A 112 2.00 13.80 -7.12
CA ARG A 112 0.61 14.21 -7.33
C ARG A 112 0.41 14.69 -8.76
N GLY A 113 -0.78 14.47 -9.32
CA GLY A 113 -1.15 14.94 -10.66
C GLY A 113 -1.07 13.86 -11.74
N GLU A 114 -1.44 14.24 -12.96
CA GLU A 114 -1.57 13.37 -14.13
C GLU A 114 -0.70 13.85 -15.28
N GLY A 115 -0.21 12.90 -16.09
CA GLY A 115 0.63 13.20 -17.26
C GLY A 115 1.94 13.92 -16.91
N GLU A 116 2.25 14.97 -17.64
CA GLU A 116 3.46 15.79 -17.52
C GLU A 116 3.41 16.77 -16.32
N ASN A 117 2.21 17.09 -15.85
CA ASN A 117 1.99 17.97 -14.69
C ASN A 117 2.12 17.24 -13.35
N ARG A 118 2.77 16.07 -13.35
CA ARG A 118 3.10 15.36 -12.11
C ARG A 118 4.12 16.18 -11.32
N MET A 119 3.79 16.40 -10.05
CA MET A 119 4.62 17.15 -9.13
C MET A 119 4.90 16.35 -7.87
N PHE A 120 6.14 16.34 -7.43
CA PHE A 120 6.51 15.89 -6.10
C PHE A 120 6.09 16.95 -5.08
N ALA A 121 5.42 16.53 -4.02
CA ALA A 121 5.01 17.37 -2.90
C ALA A 121 5.51 16.75 -1.60
N CYS A 122 6.17 17.56 -0.77
CA CYS A 122 6.59 17.20 0.57
C CYS A 122 5.60 17.72 1.62
N ILE A 123 5.61 17.08 2.79
CA ILE A 123 4.92 17.55 4.00
C ILE A 123 5.44 18.92 4.46
N CYS A 124 6.71 19.26 4.20
CA CYS A 124 7.29 20.57 4.54
C CYS A 124 6.90 21.71 3.59
N GLY A 125 6.00 21.48 2.63
CA GLY A 125 5.57 22.47 1.65
C GLY A 125 6.41 22.54 0.36
N TYR A 126 7.55 21.84 0.30
CA TYR A 126 8.36 21.75 -0.91
C TYR A 126 7.60 21.08 -2.06
N ARG A 127 7.68 21.68 -3.26
CA ARG A 127 7.03 21.21 -4.48
C ARG A 127 7.99 21.30 -5.66
N GLU A 128 8.08 20.24 -6.45
CA GLU A 128 8.98 20.13 -7.59
C GLU A 128 8.28 19.40 -8.73
N LYS A 129 8.39 19.91 -9.98
CA LYS A 129 7.85 19.20 -11.14
C LYS A 129 8.67 17.94 -11.42
N LEU A 130 8.06 16.94 -12.03
CA LEU A 130 8.75 15.70 -12.37
C LEU A 130 10.00 15.95 -13.25
N THR A 131 9.90 16.86 -14.21
CA THR A 131 11.02 17.26 -15.08
C THR A 131 12.20 17.86 -14.33
N ASP A 132 11.93 18.69 -13.32
CA ASP A 132 12.98 19.35 -12.54
C ASP A 132 13.65 18.36 -11.59
N PHE A 133 12.86 17.41 -11.06
CA PHE A 133 13.36 16.31 -10.26
C PHE A 133 14.31 15.41 -11.05
N GLU A 134 13.98 15.07 -12.30
CA GLU A 134 14.83 14.25 -13.18
C GLU A 134 16.14 14.96 -13.49
N LYS A 135 16.09 16.23 -13.91
CA LYS A 135 17.30 17.05 -14.13
C LYS A 135 18.18 17.11 -12.89
N ARG A 136 17.59 17.35 -11.71
CA ARG A 136 18.33 17.37 -10.45
C ARG A 136 18.96 16.01 -10.17
N ARG A 137 18.26 14.91 -10.45
CA ARG A 137 18.78 13.55 -10.24
C ARG A 137 19.90 13.18 -11.21
N GLU A 138 19.88 13.71 -12.42
CA GLU A 138 20.99 13.55 -13.38
C GLU A 138 22.24 14.31 -12.92
N THR A 139 22.05 15.53 -12.38
CA THR A 139 23.17 16.35 -11.88
C THR A 139 23.68 15.91 -10.50
N ALA A 140 22.80 15.41 -9.63
CA ALA A 140 23.14 14.89 -8.32
C ALA A 140 23.62 13.45 -8.50
N GLY A 141 24.94 13.27 -8.57
CA GLY A 141 25.62 12.01 -8.94
C GLY A 141 25.14 10.72 -8.25
N ALA A 142 25.64 9.59 -8.74
CA ALA A 142 25.19 8.25 -8.37
C ALA A 142 25.20 8.00 -6.85
N ASN A 143 24.08 7.49 -6.32
CA ASN A 143 24.03 7.04 -4.93
C ASN A 143 24.85 5.75 -4.72
N LYS A 144 25.18 5.41 -3.47
CA LYS A 144 25.87 4.15 -3.11
C LYS A 144 25.22 2.88 -3.70
N MET A 145 23.89 2.85 -3.84
CA MET A 145 23.21 1.74 -4.51
C MET A 145 23.42 1.75 -6.03
N ASP A 146 23.45 2.94 -6.65
CA ASP A 146 23.67 3.07 -8.09
C ASP A 146 25.12 2.70 -8.43
N THR A 147 26.10 3.09 -7.61
CA THR A 147 27.50 2.66 -7.75
C THR A 147 27.66 1.16 -7.54
N GLN A 148 27.00 0.57 -6.53
CA GLN A 148 27.03 -0.88 -6.32
C GLN A 148 26.39 -1.64 -7.49
N LYS A 149 25.27 -1.14 -8.02
CA LYS A 149 24.60 -1.73 -9.19
C LYS A 149 25.46 -1.64 -10.44
N TYR A 150 26.16 -0.52 -10.64
CA TYR A 150 27.12 -0.34 -11.71
C TYR A 150 28.31 -1.30 -11.60
N LEU A 151 28.91 -1.43 -10.41
CA LEU A 151 30.00 -2.38 -10.14
C LEU A 151 29.56 -3.84 -10.36
N ASN A 152 28.34 -4.20 -9.96
CA ASN A 152 27.80 -5.55 -10.20
C ASN A 152 27.58 -5.81 -11.70
N LYS A 153 27.10 -4.82 -12.46
CA LYS A 153 26.99 -4.93 -13.93
C LYS A 153 28.37 -5.09 -14.59
N GLN A 154 29.38 -4.36 -14.11
CA GLN A 154 30.76 -4.52 -14.60
C GLN A 154 31.27 -5.95 -14.35
N LYS A 155 31.02 -6.52 -13.17
CA LYS A 155 31.38 -7.93 -12.88
C LYS A 155 30.68 -8.94 -13.80
N GLU A 156 29.43 -8.69 -14.18
CA GLU A 156 28.74 -9.52 -15.17
C GLU A 156 29.34 -9.38 -16.58
N SER A 157 29.79 -8.18 -16.96
CA SER A 157 30.49 -7.98 -18.24
C SER A 157 31.95 -8.42 -18.23
N ASP A 158 32.63 -8.43 -17.08
CA ASP A 158 34.02 -8.87 -16.93
C ASP A 158 34.17 -10.40 -17.09
N ASN A 159 33.06 -11.16 -17.07
CA ASN A 159 33.04 -12.57 -17.48
C ASN A 159 33.35 -12.78 -18.99
N ILE A 160 33.51 -11.70 -19.77
CA ILE A 160 34.01 -11.74 -21.14
C ILE A 160 35.55 -11.88 -21.18
N ASN A 161 36.27 -11.60 -20.09
CA ASN A 161 37.74 -11.67 -20.02
C ASN A 161 38.29 -13.04 -19.59
N SER A 162 37.57 -14.15 -19.82
CA SER A 162 38.11 -15.49 -19.56
C SER A 162 39.42 -15.74 -20.33
N ALA A 163 39.53 -15.23 -21.57
CA ALA A 163 40.71 -15.44 -22.41
C ALA A 163 41.98 -14.77 -21.88
N LEU A 164 41.90 -13.50 -21.44
CA LEU A 164 43.05 -12.78 -20.88
C LEU A 164 43.40 -13.31 -19.48
N ALA A 165 42.39 -13.65 -18.68
CA ALA A 165 42.58 -14.21 -17.34
C ALA A 165 43.26 -15.60 -17.39
N GLU A 166 42.87 -16.47 -18.33
CA GLU A 166 43.49 -17.78 -18.55
C GLU A 166 44.94 -17.66 -19.04
N GLN A 167 45.24 -16.70 -19.92
CA GLN A 167 46.62 -16.47 -20.38
C GLN A 167 47.52 -15.95 -19.25
N LEU A 168 47.02 -15.09 -18.38
CA LEU A 168 47.73 -14.61 -17.19
C LEU A 168 47.96 -15.73 -16.17
N ALA A 169 46.99 -16.62 -15.97
CA ALA A 169 47.15 -17.79 -15.11
C ALA A 169 48.24 -18.73 -15.64
N LYS A 170 48.21 -19.06 -16.94
CA LYS A 170 49.25 -19.87 -17.60
C LYS A 170 50.64 -19.25 -17.54
N TRP A 171 50.75 -17.93 -17.58
CA TRP A 171 52.03 -17.23 -17.45
C TRP A 171 52.58 -17.31 -16.02
N LYS A 172 51.71 -17.24 -15.00
CA LYS A 172 52.09 -17.38 -13.58
C LYS A 172 52.46 -18.80 -13.18
N GLU A 173 51.99 -19.83 -13.89
CA GLU A 173 52.40 -21.22 -13.63
C GLU A 173 53.75 -21.56 -14.29
N LYS A 174 54.18 -20.78 -15.28
CA LYS A 174 55.43 -20.99 -16.03
C LYS A 174 56.64 -20.20 -15.50
N ASN A 175 56.43 -19.29 -14.55
CA ASN A 175 57.47 -18.54 -13.85
C ASN A 175 57.34 -18.74 -12.34
#